data_AF-A0A834K1C5-F1
#
_entry.id   AF-A0A834K1C5-F1
#
_cell.length_a   1.000
_cell.length_b   1.000
_cell.length_c   1.000
_cell.angle_alpha   90.00
_cell.angle_beta   90.00
_cell.angle_gamma   90.00
#
_symmetry.space_group_name_H-M   'P 1'
#
loop_
_entity.id
_entity.type
_entity.pdbx_description
1 polymer ?
#
loop_
_entity_poly.entity_id
_entity_poly.type
_entity_poly.pdbx_seq_one_letter_code
_entity_poly.pdbx_strand_id
1 'polypeptide(L)'
;MPKKKRGTRDKKTKKSPWLNERETLFYEQQILDNNRQLARLRTTNEELEHEVKTIRKQFTKLEEDRSDIVAYLKRNLTEKIEETRELNERISALEELRRKELTMFKKKEAAMEFEYHSMETNLTAEVKLTAGKLNALEDWRIARLDLMHKFEVQNQQLKDQEERHKNALHAAEKALIVGKAKMQKEMEERLNELAEKFREATNIRIADTTHRAVRENIALNQELDMMLELCRELHSNTMDYKEAVKMLKLQADLFEEEKNIALNKTIKQKRMITNLAKDCNVMTDKYVKLQRFNYYLLSHIALLEEYKERSITAEKKIRILEQNLQQIKESKTQILTEIHSKRQEFDNLNQTLKEAKQCIMEALQLQEKLSAEDVCSSCHTDLKEEVLSSLLNILKKQYIPSISSHHISQQEEDIECHYEKGSLGLLQTTPEVETDQQGKDESVKIEEKQKPLSMPEKVPSCLLNDDSSDIISPSSSINHEII
;
A
#
# COMPACT_ATOMS: atom_id res chain seq x y z
N MET A 1 85.81 -18.81 -13.40
CA MET A 1 87.18 -18.54 -13.90
C MET A 1 88.19 -18.85 -12.81
N PRO A 2 89.16 -19.76 -13.02
CA PRO A 2 90.26 -20.02 -12.10
C PRO A 2 91.60 -19.46 -12.63
N LYS A 3 92.54 -19.16 -11.72
CA LYS A 3 94.03 -19.05 -11.86
C LYS A 3 94.52 -18.46 -10.51
N LYS A 4 95.64 -18.82 -9.88
CA LYS A 4 96.78 -19.66 -10.26
C LYS A 4 97.62 -19.94 -8.99
N LYS A 5 98.19 -21.16 -8.97
CA LYS A 5 99.38 -21.67 -8.26
C LYS A 5 100.39 -20.67 -7.65
N ARG A 6 100.96 -21.06 -6.50
CA ARG A 6 102.42 -21.30 -6.37
C ARG A 6 102.72 -22.11 -5.10
N GLY A 7 103.63 -23.08 -5.21
CA GLY A 7 104.09 -23.93 -4.10
C GLY A 7 105.60 -23.80 -3.86
N THR A 8 106.07 -24.40 -2.76
CA THR A 8 107.48 -24.71 -2.42
C THR A 8 107.44 -25.65 -1.19
N ARG A 9 107.73 -26.95 -1.31
CA ARG A 9 109.01 -27.71 -1.33
C ARG A 9 109.55 -28.08 0.08
N ASP A 10 109.35 -29.36 0.40
CA ASP A 10 110.11 -30.34 1.21
C ASP A 10 111.12 -29.90 2.29
N LYS A 11 111.02 -30.56 3.47
CA LYS A 11 112.16 -31.27 4.09
C LYS A 11 111.69 -32.33 5.10
N LYS A 12 111.97 -33.60 4.77
CA LYS A 12 111.91 -34.77 5.67
C LYS A 12 113.18 -34.84 6.51
N THR A 13 113.07 -35.11 7.80
CA THR A 13 114.16 -35.71 8.59
C THR A 13 113.61 -36.66 9.66
N LYS A 14 113.75 -37.96 9.34
CA LYS A 14 114.31 -39.03 10.18
C LYS A 14 113.95 -39.06 11.68
N LYS A 15 113.12 -40.04 12.03
CA LYS A 15 113.04 -40.66 13.37
C LYS A 15 114.28 -41.52 13.62
N SER A 16 114.86 -41.46 14.82
CA SER A 16 115.77 -42.48 15.37
C SER A 16 115.60 -42.52 16.90
N PRO A 17 115.74 -43.69 17.54
CA PRO A 17 115.12 -44.06 18.81
C PRO A 17 116.04 -43.89 20.01
N TRP A 18 115.43 -43.84 21.20
CA TRP A 18 115.97 -43.55 22.54
C TRP A 18 115.92 -42.07 22.93
N LEU A 19 114.73 -41.65 23.34
CA LEU A 19 114.55 -40.48 24.20
C LEU A 19 115.34 -40.72 25.49
N ASN A 20 116.12 -39.72 25.90
CA ASN A 20 116.83 -39.69 27.17
C ASN A 20 115.80 -39.73 28.32
N GLU A 21 116.05 -40.43 29.44
CA GLU A 21 115.07 -40.62 30.52
C GLU A 21 114.53 -39.28 31.07
N ARG A 22 115.38 -38.25 31.03
CA ARG A 22 115.04 -36.85 31.35
C ARG A 22 114.13 -36.17 30.32
N GLU A 23 114.29 -36.49 29.04
CA GLU A 23 113.43 -35.99 27.96
C GLU A 23 112.07 -36.67 28.00
N THR A 24 111.99 -37.97 28.27
CA THR A 24 110.72 -38.67 28.50
C THR A 24 109.96 -38.09 29.68
N LEU A 25 110.62 -37.84 30.83
CA LEU A 25 109.98 -37.19 31.98
C LEU A 25 109.52 -35.75 31.68
N PHE A 26 110.30 -34.98 30.90
CA PHE A 26 109.91 -33.65 30.46
C PHE A 26 108.66 -33.69 29.55
N TYR A 27 108.62 -34.61 28.60
CA TYR A 27 107.45 -34.79 27.73
C TYR A 27 106.23 -35.35 28.50
N GLU A 28 106.42 -36.24 29.47
CA GLU A 28 105.33 -36.69 30.36
C GLU A 28 104.74 -35.54 31.19
N GLN A 29 105.59 -34.70 31.79
CA GLN A 29 105.14 -33.52 32.51
C GLN A 29 104.38 -32.55 31.58
N GLN A 30 104.88 -32.34 30.36
CA GLN A 30 104.21 -31.52 29.36
C GLN A 30 102.86 -32.11 28.92
N ILE A 31 102.76 -33.44 28.79
CA ILE A 31 101.51 -34.14 28.50
C ILE A 31 100.53 -33.97 29.66
N LEU A 32 100.97 -34.08 30.91
CA LEU A 32 100.14 -33.86 32.09
C LEU A 32 99.61 -32.42 32.15
N ASP A 33 100.47 -31.43 31.95
CA ASP A 33 100.08 -30.02 31.96
C ASP A 33 99.12 -29.69 30.81
N ASN A 34 99.38 -30.20 29.60
CA ASN A 34 98.47 -30.09 28.45
C ASN A 34 97.13 -30.78 28.71
N ASN A 35 97.11 -31.98 29.31
CA ASN A 35 95.89 -32.67 29.67
C ASN A 35 95.09 -31.89 30.74
N ARG A 36 95.77 -31.24 31.69
CA ARG A 36 95.16 -30.38 32.70
C ARG A 36 94.59 -29.10 32.09
N GLN A 37 95.24 -28.56 31.05
CA GLN A 37 94.75 -27.42 30.28
C GLN A 37 93.55 -27.81 29.41
N LEU A 38 93.60 -28.96 28.74
CA LEU A 38 92.48 -29.55 27.98
C LEU A 38 91.28 -29.84 28.87
N ALA A 39 91.48 -30.39 30.06
CA ALA A 39 90.42 -30.64 31.02
C ALA A 39 89.73 -29.32 31.43
N ARG A 40 90.51 -28.27 31.73
CA ARG A 40 89.97 -26.94 32.02
C ARG A 40 89.20 -26.33 30.85
N LEU A 41 89.75 -26.44 29.63
CA LEU A 41 89.06 -25.94 28.43
C LEU A 41 87.76 -26.71 28.15
N ARG A 42 87.74 -28.02 28.41
CA ARG A 42 86.52 -28.84 28.31
C ARG A 42 85.48 -28.42 29.34
N THR A 43 85.83 -28.26 30.61
CA THR A 43 84.89 -27.80 31.64
C THR A 43 84.36 -26.41 31.32
N THR A 44 85.20 -25.46 30.89
CA THR A 44 84.73 -24.13 30.47
C THR A 44 83.85 -24.18 29.23
N ASN A 45 84.12 -25.09 28.28
CA ASN A 45 83.29 -25.25 27.10
C ASN A 45 81.93 -25.87 27.45
N GLU A 46 81.89 -26.84 28.37
CA GLU A 46 80.67 -27.43 28.92
C GLU A 46 79.82 -26.35 29.66
N GLU A 47 80.47 -25.50 30.47
CA GLU A 47 79.83 -24.36 31.13
C GLU A 47 79.24 -23.36 30.12
N LEU A 48 80.03 -22.95 29.12
CA LEU A 48 79.57 -22.06 28.05
C LEU A 48 78.43 -22.68 27.23
N GLU A 49 78.47 -23.97 26.92
CA GLU A 49 77.38 -24.67 26.26
C GLU A 49 76.11 -24.70 27.12
N HIS A 50 76.24 -24.87 28.43
CA HIS A 50 75.13 -24.80 29.37
C HIS A 50 74.53 -23.38 29.42
N GLU A 51 75.37 -22.34 29.48
CA GLU A 51 74.94 -20.95 29.43
C GLU A 51 74.22 -20.61 28.12
N VAL A 52 74.77 -21.00 26.97
CA VAL A 52 74.13 -20.82 25.66
C VAL A 52 72.78 -21.53 25.60
N LYS A 53 72.68 -22.77 26.10
CA LYS A 53 71.39 -23.49 26.19
C LYS A 53 70.40 -22.76 27.09
N THR A 54 70.86 -22.19 28.21
CA THR A 54 70.03 -21.46 29.16
C THR A 54 69.52 -20.15 28.56
N ILE A 55 70.39 -19.36 27.94
CA ILE A 55 70.02 -18.11 27.24
C ILE A 55 69.04 -18.40 26.10
N ARG A 56 69.26 -19.46 25.31
CA ARG A 56 68.32 -19.86 24.25
C ARG A 56 66.93 -20.15 24.80
N LYS A 57 66.83 -20.89 25.92
CA LYS A 57 65.54 -21.16 26.59
C LYS A 57 64.87 -19.90 27.13
N GLN A 58 65.65 -18.94 27.65
CA GLN A 58 65.11 -17.66 28.09
C GLN A 58 64.61 -16.83 26.91
N PHE A 59 65.34 -16.84 25.80
CA PHE A 59 64.96 -16.14 24.58
C PHE A 59 63.66 -16.70 23.98
N THR A 60 63.51 -18.02 23.89
CA THR A 60 62.26 -18.63 23.39
C THR A 60 61.07 -18.29 24.27
N LYS A 61 61.24 -18.32 25.61
CA LYS A 61 60.19 -17.89 26.54
C LYS A 61 59.79 -16.43 26.34
N LEU A 62 60.77 -15.53 26.19
CA LEU A 62 60.49 -14.11 25.90
C LEU A 62 59.77 -13.92 24.55
N GLU A 63 60.08 -14.74 23.54
CA GLU A 63 59.38 -14.71 22.26
C GLU A 63 57.93 -15.19 22.38
N GLU A 64 57.69 -16.26 23.14
CA GLU A 64 56.36 -16.78 23.48
C GLU A 64 55.56 -15.72 24.25
N ASP A 65 56.09 -15.19 25.36
CA ASP A 65 55.45 -14.14 26.17
C ASP A 65 55.13 -12.90 25.34
N ARG A 66 56.06 -12.45 24.49
CA ARG A 66 55.83 -11.34 23.56
C ARG A 66 54.70 -11.66 22.59
N SER A 67 54.68 -12.87 22.04
CA SER A 67 53.65 -13.29 21.09
C SER A 67 52.26 -13.32 21.75
N ASP A 68 52.17 -13.76 23.00
CA ASP A 68 50.94 -13.80 23.79
C ASP A 68 50.43 -12.40 24.12
N ILE A 69 51.33 -11.49 24.56
CA ILE A 69 50.98 -10.09 24.80
C ILE A 69 50.47 -9.44 23.51
N VAL A 70 51.15 -9.66 22.37
CA VAL A 70 50.72 -9.12 21.08
C VAL A 70 49.36 -9.70 20.68
N ALA A 71 49.11 -10.98 20.88
CA ALA A 71 47.83 -11.61 20.59
C ALA A 71 46.69 -11.06 21.48
N TYR A 72 46.96 -10.84 22.77
CA TYR A 72 46.03 -10.22 23.70
C TYR A 72 45.69 -8.78 23.29
N LEU A 73 46.70 -7.96 23.02
CA LEU A 73 46.52 -6.56 22.59
C LEU A 73 45.77 -6.47 21.26
N LYS A 74 46.05 -7.38 20.31
CA LYS A 74 45.31 -7.46 19.05
C LYS A 74 43.83 -7.78 19.28
N ARG A 75 43.52 -8.77 20.12
CA ARG A 75 42.12 -9.11 20.46
C ARG A 75 41.39 -7.94 21.13
N ASN A 76 42.03 -7.30 22.11
CA ASN A 76 41.44 -6.16 22.81
C ASN A 76 41.22 -4.98 21.84
N LEU A 77 42.20 -4.70 20.96
CA LEU A 77 42.04 -3.68 19.92
C LEU A 77 40.87 -4.00 18.98
N THR A 78 40.73 -5.25 18.52
CA THR A 78 39.61 -5.64 17.66
C THR A 78 38.26 -5.52 18.37
N GLU A 79 38.19 -5.88 19.65
CA GLU A 79 36.98 -5.74 20.47
C GLU A 79 36.60 -4.26 20.62
N LYS A 80 37.57 -3.38 20.88
CA LYS A 80 37.33 -1.93 20.98
C LYS A 80 36.94 -1.29 19.65
N ILE A 81 37.48 -1.76 18.54
CA ILE A 81 37.06 -1.32 17.19
C ILE A 81 35.60 -1.71 16.94
N GLU A 82 35.22 -2.94 17.30
CA GLU A 82 33.86 -3.43 17.12
C GLU A 82 32.86 -2.71 18.01
N GLU A 83 33.19 -2.50 19.29
CA GLU A 83 32.39 -1.69 20.22
C GLU A 83 32.19 -0.26 19.68
N THR A 84 33.26 0.35 19.13
CA THR A 84 33.17 1.68 18.51
C THR A 84 32.27 1.67 17.28
N ARG A 85 32.32 0.61 16.47
CA ARG A 85 31.46 0.43 15.29
C ARG A 85 29.99 0.32 15.70
N GLU A 86 29.67 -0.53 16.67
CA GLU A 86 28.31 -0.70 17.20
C GLU A 86 27.75 0.60 17.79
N LEU A 87 28.56 1.33 18.57
CA LEU A 87 28.16 2.63 19.12
C LEU A 87 27.91 3.65 18.02
N ASN A 88 28.74 3.71 16.99
CA ASN A 88 28.52 4.59 15.83
C ASN A 88 27.24 4.23 15.07
N GLU A 89 26.96 2.95 14.86
CA GLU A 89 25.72 2.50 14.21
C GLU A 89 24.49 2.90 15.04
N ARG A 90 24.57 2.76 16.36
CA ARG A 90 23.50 3.19 17.28
C ARG A 90 23.30 4.70 17.24
N ILE A 91 24.37 5.49 17.23
CA ILE A 91 24.30 6.95 17.11
C ILE A 91 23.65 7.34 15.78
N SER A 92 24.10 6.74 14.67
CA SER A 92 23.54 6.99 13.33
C SER A 92 22.04 6.65 13.27
N ALA A 93 21.62 5.53 13.87
CA ALA A 93 20.20 5.17 13.95
C ALA A 93 19.38 6.18 14.77
N LEU A 94 19.91 6.67 15.90
CA LEU A 94 19.27 7.69 16.73
C LEU A 94 19.19 9.04 16.00
N GLU A 95 20.22 9.44 15.26
CA GLU A 95 20.21 10.65 14.42
C GLU A 95 19.18 10.54 13.29
N GLU A 96 19.09 9.37 12.66
CA GLU A 96 18.11 9.07 11.62
C GLU A 96 16.68 9.21 12.18
N LEU A 97 16.40 8.62 13.35
CA LEU A 97 15.12 8.74 14.06
C LEU A 97 14.81 10.20 14.40
N ARG A 98 15.75 10.92 15.02
CA ARG A 98 15.57 12.33 15.40
C ARG A 98 15.24 13.20 14.19
N ARG A 99 15.94 12.98 13.07
CA ARG A 99 15.68 13.71 11.83
C ARG A 99 14.32 13.35 11.22
N LYS A 100 13.90 12.08 11.27
CA LYS A 100 12.54 11.67 10.87
C LYS A 100 11.47 12.37 11.73
N GLU A 101 11.62 12.33 13.04
CA GLU A 101 10.72 13.03 13.98
C GLU A 101 10.66 14.54 13.68
N LEU A 102 11.80 15.19 13.49
CA LEU A 102 11.86 16.61 13.14
C LEU A 102 11.13 16.90 11.82
N THR A 103 11.28 16.05 10.79
CA THR A 103 10.55 16.23 9.53
C THR A 103 9.04 16.01 9.69
N MET A 104 8.63 15.08 10.56
CA MET A 104 7.22 14.84 10.86
C MET A 104 6.61 16.02 11.63
N PHE A 105 7.33 16.56 12.61
CA PHE A 105 6.89 17.76 13.34
C PHE A 105 6.78 18.98 12.42
N LYS A 106 7.79 19.24 11.57
CA LYS A 106 7.73 20.33 10.58
C LYS A 106 6.57 20.19 9.60
N LYS A 107 6.27 18.97 9.16
CA LYS A 107 5.09 18.71 8.29
C LYS A 107 3.79 18.99 9.03
N LYS A 108 3.69 18.59 10.30
CA LYS A 108 2.50 18.84 11.13
C LYS A 108 2.32 20.34 11.40
N GLU A 109 3.41 21.05 11.70
CA GLU A 109 3.43 22.50 11.89
C GLU A 109 2.94 23.22 10.63
N ALA A 110 3.54 22.92 9.46
CA ALA A 110 3.11 23.49 8.19
C ALA A 110 1.64 23.18 7.84
N ALA A 111 1.15 21.98 8.17
CA ALA A 111 -0.26 21.62 7.99
C ALA A 111 -1.18 22.45 8.90
N MET A 112 -0.83 22.60 10.18
CA MET A 112 -1.58 23.43 11.13
C MET A 112 -1.58 24.91 10.74
N GLU A 113 -0.44 25.44 10.28
CA GLU A 113 -0.34 26.81 9.75
C GLU A 113 -1.23 27.01 8.52
N PHE A 114 -1.24 26.04 7.61
CA PHE A 114 -2.10 26.08 6.43
C PHE A 114 -3.60 26.04 6.80
N GLU A 115 -3.99 25.16 7.72
CA GLU A 115 -5.36 25.08 8.22
C GLU A 115 -5.77 26.38 8.93
N TYR A 116 -4.90 26.93 9.77
CA TYR A 116 -5.11 28.21 10.43
C TYR A 116 -5.31 29.35 9.43
N HIS A 117 -4.43 29.46 8.43
CA HIS A 117 -4.54 30.50 7.42
C HIS A 117 -5.78 30.33 6.53
N SER A 118 -6.15 29.08 6.21
CA SER A 118 -7.40 28.80 5.50
C SER A 118 -8.62 29.19 6.34
N MET A 119 -8.61 28.93 7.65
CA MET A 119 -9.69 29.34 8.55
C MET A 119 -9.76 30.86 8.69
N GLU A 120 -8.61 31.52 8.85
CA GLU A 120 -8.50 32.98 8.93
C GLU A 120 -9.05 33.65 7.66
N THR A 121 -8.67 33.16 6.48
CA THR A 121 -9.15 33.69 5.20
C THR A 121 -10.64 33.47 5.00
N ASN A 122 -11.16 32.30 5.38
CA ASN A 122 -12.61 32.00 5.34
C ASN A 122 -13.39 32.91 6.29
N LEU A 123 -12.98 33.03 7.56
CA LEU A 123 -13.62 33.93 8.53
C LEU A 123 -13.54 35.38 8.07
N THR A 124 -12.41 35.82 7.52
CA THR A 124 -12.25 37.16 6.96
C THR A 124 -13.21 37.40 5.80
N ALA A 125 -13.43 36.40 4.94
CA ALA A 125 -14.40 36.47 3.85
C ALA A 125 -15.85 36.55 4.38
N GLU A 126 -16.19 35.77 5.41
CA GLU A 126 -17.50 35.83 6.08
C GLU A 126 -17.75 37.20 6.73
N VAL A 127 -16.77 37.76 7.42
CA VAL A 127 -16.84 39.12 8.00
C VAL A 127 -17.07 40.16 6.91
N LYS A 128 -16.34 40.09 5.78
CA LYS A 128 -16.54 41.00 4.65
C LYS A 128 -17.93 40.85 4.03
N LEU A 129 -18.40 39.62 3.86
CA LEU A 129 -19.72 39.32 3.29
C LEU A 129 -20.85 39.82 4.19
N THR A 130 -20.75 39.59 5.50
CA THR A 130 -21.73 40.07 6.49
C THR A 130 -21.72 41.59 6.61
N ALA A 131 -20.55 42.22 6.58
CA ALA A 131 -20.43 43.68 6.49
C ALA A 131 -21.08 44.22 5.21
N GLY A 132 -20.88 43.55 4.07
CA GLY A 132 -21.55 43.90 2.81
C GLY A 132 -23.08 43.78 2.89
N LYS A 133 -23.60 42.70 3.49
CA LYS A 133 -25.04 42.55 3.74
C LYS A 133 -25.59 43.64 4.66
N LEU A 134 -24.84 44.00 5.70
CA LEU A 134 -25.24 45.06 6.63
C LEU A 134 -25.33 46.42 5.91
N ASN A 135 -24.35 46.76 5.09
CA ASN A 135 -24.37 47.98 4.29
C ASN A 135 -25.58 48.02 3.34
N ALA A 136 -25.86 46.92 2.64
CA ALA A 136 -27.03 46.84 1.77
C ALA A 136 -28.36 47.00 2.52
N LEU A 137 -28.45 46.47 3.76
CA LEU A 137 -29.61 46.69 4.62
C LEU A 137 -29.74 48.15 5.07
N GLU A 138 -28.63 48.81 5.36
CA GLU A 138 -28.62 50.23 5.72
C GLU A 138 -29.04 51.11 4.53
N ASP A 139 -28.53 50.83 3.32
CA ASP A 139 -28.96 51.50 2.09
C ASP A 139 -30.46 51.31 1.83
N TRP A 140 -30.96 50.08 2.02
CA TRP A 140 -32.40 49.80 1.91
C TRP A 140 -33.23 50.57 2.95
N ARG A 141 -32.74 50.65 4.20
CA ARG A 141 -33.39 51.40 5.27
C ARG A 141 -33.47 52.89 4.92
N ILE A 142 -32.39 53.47 4.40
CA ILE A 142 -32.33 54.87 3.94
C ILE A 142 -33.30 55.09 2.79
N ALA A 143 -33.29 54.22 1.76
CA ALA A 143 -34.20 54.31 0.62
C ALA A 143 -35.67 54.22 1.03
N ARG A 144 -35.99 53.35 2.00
CA ARG A 144 -37.35 53.24 2.56
C ARG A 144 -37.78 54.51 3.29
N LEU A 145 -36.89 55.12 4.08
CA LEU A 145 -37.18 56.38 4.78
C LEU A 145 -37.40 57.52 3.79
N ASP A 146 -36.57 57.63 2.75
CA ASP A 146 -36.74 58.62 1.69
C ASP A 146 -38.09 58.44 0.96
N LEU A 147 -38.48 57.19 0.66
CA LEU A 147 -39.76 56.90 0.03
C LEU A 147 -40.95 57.23 0.94
N MET A 148 -40.87 56.89 2.23
CA MET A 148 -41.90 57.27 3.21
C MET A 148 -42.04 58.79 3.28
N HIS A 149 -40.93 59.51 3.34
CA HIS A 149 -40.96 60.97 3.37
C HIS A 149 -41.60 61.56 2.10
N LYS A 150 -41.24 61.05 0.92
CA LYS A 150 -41.88 61.46 -0.35
C LYS A 150 -43.38 61.19 -0.35
N PHE A 151 -43.82 60.03 0.18
CA PHE A 151 -45.23 59.68 0.29
C PHE A 151 -45.98 60.60 1.25
N GLU A 152 -45.39 60.94 2.40
CA GLU A 152 -45.96 61.91 3.34
C GLU A 152 -46.13 63.29 2.69
N VAL A 153 -45.12 63.77 1.96
CA VAL A 153 -45.18 65.03 1.21
C VAL A 153 -46.28 64.99 0.15
N GLN A 154 -46.37 63.92 -0.64
CA GLN A 154 -47.41 63.76 -1.67
C GLN A 154 -48.81 63.70 -1.06
N ASN A 155 -49.01 62.98 0.04
CA ASN A 155 -50.29 62.94 0.74
C ASN A 155 -50.69 64.31 1.28
N GLN A 156 -49.74 65.08 1.81
CA GLN A 156 -50.02 66.44 2.26
C GLN A 156 -50.43 67.32 1.08
N GLN A 157 -49.72 67.24 -0.05
CA GLN A 157 -50.07 67.97 -1.27
C GLN A 157 -51.46 67.59 -1.81
N LEU A 158 -51.83 66.30 -1.76
CA LEU A 158 -53.17 65.82 -2.15
C LEU A 158 -54.26 66.39 -1.24
N LYS A 159 -54.07 66.33 0.08
CA LYS A 159 -55.02 66.96 1.03
C LYS A 159 -55.17 68.46 0.75
N ASP A 160 -54.07 69.16 0.53
CA ASP A 160 -54.09 70.59 0.21
C ASP A 160 -54.76 70.87 -1.15
N GLN A 161 -54.70 69.95 -2.11
CA GLN A 161 -55.43 70.05 -3.38
C GLN A 161 -56.91 69.77 -3.20
N GLU A 162 -57.30 68.73 -2.45
CA GLU A 162 -58.69 68.40 -2.15
C GLU A 162 -59.39 69.56 -1.44
N GLU A 163 -58.75 70.15 -0.42
CA GLU A 163 -59.26 71.34 0.27
C GLU A 163 -59.40 72.53 -0.69
N ARG A 164 -58.42 72.77 -1.58
CA ARG A 164 -58.52 73.82 -2.61
C ARG A 164 -59.68 73.56 -3.57
N HIS A 165 -59.86 72.33 -4.04
CA HIS A 165 -60.95 71.96 -4.94
C HIS A 165 -62.31 72.09 -4.26
N LYS A 166 -62.44 71.65 -3.00
CA LYS A 166 -63.67 71.80 -2.21
C LYS A 166 -64.03 73.28 -2.01
N ASN A 167 -63.05 74.11 -1.68
CA ASN A 167 -63.25 75.56 -1.57
C ASN A 167 -63.64 76.20 -2.91
N ALA A 168 -63.01 75.79 -4.01
CA ALA A 168 -63.36 76.26 -5.35
C ALA A 168 -64.77 75.82 -5.78
N LEU A 169 -65.16 74.58 -5.49
CA LEU A 169 -66.50 74.06 -5.73
C LEU A 169 -67.54 74.87 -4.94
N HIS A 170 -67.32 75.08 -3.64
CA HIS A 170 -68.22 75.89 -2.81
C HIS A 170 -68.32 77.33 -3.30
N ALA A 171 -67.22 77.94 -3.77
CA ALA A 171 -67.25 79.26 -4.37
C ALA A 171 -68.05 79.29 -5.69
N ALA A 172 -67.88 78.27 -6.54
CA ALA A 172 -68.62 78.12 -7.79
C ALA A 172 -70.11 77.86 -7.54
N GLU A 173 -70.46 76.98 -6.60
CA GLU A 173 -71.84 76.74 -6.15
C GLU A 173 -72.48 78.03 -5.65
N LYS A 174 -71.77 78.79 -4.80
CA LYS A 174 -72.25 80.09 -4.31
C LYS A 174 -72.44 81.08 -5.47
N ALA A 175 -71.51 81.16 -6.41
CA ALA A 175 -71.63 82.02 -7.58
C ALA A 175 -72.79 81.61 -8.50
N LEU A 176 -73.04 80.31 -8.68
CA LEU A 176 -74.17 79.77 -9.43
C LEU A 176 -75.50 80.06 -8.73
N ILE A 177 -75.58 79.93 -7.41
CA ILE A 177 -76.79 80.27 -6.64
C ILE A 177 -77.09 81.76 -6.77
N VAL A 178 -76.09 82.62 -6.60
CA VAL A 178 -76.23 84.07 -6.76
C VAL A 178 -76.59 84.42 -8.21
N GLY A 179 -75.94 83.80 -9.19
CA GLY A 179 -76.21 83.97 -10.61
C GLY A 179 -77.61 83.52 -11.01
N LYS A 180 -78.07 82.37 -10.50
CA LYS A 180 -79.43 81.85 -10.69
C LYS A 180 -80.46 82.79 -10.09
N ALA A 181 -80.24 83.30 -8.88
CA ALA A 181 -81.12 84.30 -8.26
C ALA A 181 -81.18 85.59 -9.08
N LYS A 182 -80.04 86.04 -9.62
CA LYS A 182 -79.99 87.21 -10.50
C LYS A 182 -80.73 86.96 -11.83
N MET A 183 -80.51 85.82 -12.47
CA MET A 183 -81.20 85.43 -13.71
C MET A 183 -82.69 85.23 -13.50
N GLN A 184 -83.12 84.66 -12.36
CA GLN A 184 -84.54 84.54 -12.03
C GLN A 184 -85.19 85.92 -11.92
N LYS A 185 -84.52 86.87 -11.26
CA LYS A 185 -84.98 88.25 -11.20
C LYS A 185 -85.07 88.90 -12.60
N GLU A 186 -84.03 88.75 -13.43
CA GLU A 186 -84.03 89.27 -14.82
C GLU A 186 -85.08 88.57 -15.71
N MET A 187 -85.32 87.27 -15.50
CA MET A 187 -86.33 86.48 -16.21
C MET A 187 -87.75 86.88 -15.79
N GLU A 188 -88.00 87.14 -14.51
CA GLU A 188 -89.27 87.70 -14.03
C GLU A 188 -89.53 89.08 -14.66
N GLU A 189 -88.50 89.93 -14.73
CA GLU A 189 -88.57 91.23 -15.41
C GLU A 189 -88.87 91.07 -16.92
N ARG A 190 -88.18 90.16 -17.63
CA ARG A 190 -88.40 89.91 -19.06
C ARG A 190 -89.67 89.13 -19.38
N LEU A 191 -90.14 88.22 -18.54
CA LEU A 191 -91.43 87.54 -18.71
C LEU A 191 -92.57 88.52 -18.55
N ASN A 192 -92.44 89.52 -17.68
CA ASN A 192 -93.39 90.62 -17.64
C ASN A 192 -93.39 91.41 -18.96
N GLU A 193 -92.21 91.77 -19.50
CA GLU A 193 -92.13 92.42 -20.82
C GLU A 193 -92.62 91.53 -21.98
N LEU A 194 -92.33 90.22 -21.93
CA LEU A 194 -92.66 89.27 -22.98
C LEU A 194 -94.12 88.88 -22.93
N ALA A 195 -94.75 88.77 -21.76
CA ALA A 195 -96.21 88.61 -21.65
C ALA A 195 -96.96 89.81 -22.25
N GLU A 196 -96.37 91.01 -22.15
CA GLU A 196 -96.84 92.23 -22.82
C GLU A 196 -96.70 92.11 -24.35
N LYS A 197 -95.55 91.64 -24.84
CA LYS A 197 -95.26 91.46 -26.28
C LYS A 197 -95.90 90.21 -26.93
N PHE A 198 -96.14 89.11 -26.20
CA PHE A 198 -96.80 87.89 -26.69
C PHE A 198 -98.30 88.08 -26.88
N ARG A 199 -98.91 89.02 -26.15
CA ARG A 199 -100.27 89.47 -26.44
C ARG A 199 -100.36 90.16 -27.82
N GLU A 200 -99.28 90.79 -28.27
CA GLU A 200 -99.21 91.49 -29.56
C GLU A 200 -98.77 90.60 -30.73
N ALA A 201 -97.94 89.58 -30.50
CA ALA A 201 -97.33 88.79 -31.57
C ALA A 201 -98.04 87.46 -31.91
N THR A 202 -98.99 86.99 -31.09
CA THR A 202 -99.71 85.73 -31.36
C THR A 202 -100.98 85.92 -32.19
N ASN A 203 -100.89 86.79 -33.20
CA ASN A 203 -101.85 86.83 -34.29
C ASN A 203 -101.05 86.75 -35.60
N ILE A 204 -101.39 85.75 -36.43
CA ILE A 204 -100.83 85.45 -37.78
C ILE A 204 -99.79 84.31 -37.83
N ARG A 205 -100.27 83.12 -37.42
CA ARG A 205 -100.39 81.89 -38.24
C ARG A 205 -99.42 81.75 -39.44
N ILE A 206 -98.45 80.84 -39.33
CA ILE A 206 -97.98 80.06 -40.48
C ILE A 206 -97.85 78.60 -40.06
N ALA A 207 -98.69 77.74 -40.64
CA ALA A 207 -98.49 76.31 -40.69
C ALA A 207 -99.00 75.85 -42.06
N ASP A 208 -98.08 75.47 -42.94
CA ASP A 208 -98.25 74.38 -43.92
C ASP A 208 -96.97 74.14 -44.75
N THR A 209 -96.07 75.11 -44.91
CA THR A 209 -94.74 74.91 -45.51
C THR A 209 -93.74 74.22 -44.58
N THR A 210 -93.89 74.37 -43.26
CA THR A 210 -93.06 73.72 -42.24
C THR A 210 -93.26 72.19 -42.21
N HIS A 211 -94.49 71.71 -42.41
CA HIS A 211 -94.79 70.28 -42.33
C HIS A 211 -94.14 69.43 -43.43
N ARG A 212 -93.85 70.00 -44.62
CA ARG A 212 -93.19 69.27 -45.71
C ARG A 212 -91.68 69.13 -45.48
N ALA A 213 -91.02 70.21 -45.09
CA ALA A 213 -89.60 70.20 -44.70
C ALA A 213 -89.35 69.27 -43.50
N VAL A 214 -90.29 69.20 -42.55
CA VAL A 214 -90.21 68.27 -41.42
C VAL A 214 -90.21 66.81 -41.88
N ARG A 215 -91.00 66.42 -42.90
CA ARG A 215 -91.01 65.03 -43.38
C ARG A 215 -89.72 64.62 -44.09
N GLU A 216 -89.17 65.49 -44.95
CA GLU A 216 -87.89 65.21 -45.62
C GLU A 216 -86.73 65.18 -44.63
N ASN A 217 -86.74 66.05 -43.60
CA ASN A 217 -85.75 66.01 -42.54
C ASN A 217 -85.84 64.73 -41.68
N ILE A 218 -87.06 64.23 -41.43
CA ILE A 218 -87.26 62.94 -40.75
C ILE A 218 -86.65 61.79 -41.56
N ALA A 219 -86.86 61.75 -42.88
CA ALA A 219 -86.31 60.70 -43.73
C ALA A 219 -84.77 60.73 -43.78
N LEU A 220 -84.18 61.94 -43.93
CA LEU A 220 -82.72 62.10 -43.91
C LEU A 220 -82.10 61.77 -42.54
N ASN A 221 -82.77 62.11 -41.44
CA ASN A 221 -82.30 61.73 -40.10
C ASN A 221 -82.36 60.22 -39.88
N GLN A 222 -83.39 59.54 -40.40
CA GLN A 222 -83.46 58.08 -40.34
C GLN A 222 -82.31 57.42 -41.11
N GLU A 223 -81.95 57.95 -42.29
CA GLU A 223 -80.80 57.45 -43.06
C GLU A 223 -79.47 57.75 -42.35
N LEU A 224 -79.33 58.94 -41.75
CA LEU A 224 -78.17 59.30 -40.93
C LEU A 224 -78.03 58.40 -39.70
N ASP A 225 -79.14 58.09 -39.02
CA ASP A 225 -79.16 57.22 -37.85
C ASP A 225 -78.74 55.80 -38.22
N MET A 226 -79.19 55.26 -39.35
CA MET A 226 -78.72 53.97 -39.87
C MET A 226 -77.23 53.99 -40.19
N MET A 227 -76.74 55.05 -40.83
CA MET A 227 -75.31 55.21 -41.12
C MET A 227 -74.45 55.33 -39.86
N LEU A 228 -74.93 56.06 -38.84
CA LEU A 228 -74.25 56.16 -37.55
C LEU A 228 -74.20 54.81 -36.84
N GLU A 229 -75.26 54.01 -36.91
CA GLU A 229 -75.28 52.68 -36.32
C GLU A 229 -74.27 51.76 -37.01
N LEU A 230 -74.23 51.76 -38.35
CA LEU A 230 -73.21 51.00 -39.10
C LEU A 230 -71.79 51.47 -38.75
N CYS A 231 -71.56 52.78 -38.60
CA CYS A 231 -70.27 53.30 -38.16
C CYS A 231 -69.91 52.85 -36.74
N ARG A 232 -70.88 52.76 -35.81
CA ARG A 232 -70.67 52.24 -34.46
C ARG A 232 -70.33 50.75 -34.49
N GLU A 233 -71.05 49.95 -35.26
CA GLU A 233 -70.77 48.51 -35.44
C GLU A 233 -69.38 48.28 -36.03
N LEU A 234 -69.02 48.97 -37.11
CA LEU A 234 -67.69 48.89 -37.71
C LEU A 234 -66.59 49.33 -36.74
N HIS A 235 -66.84 50.37 -35.93
CA HIS A 235 -65.91 50.81 -34.90
C HIS A 235 -65.73 49.75 -33.81
N SER A 236 -66.83 49.14 -33.34
CA SER A 236 -66.82 48.05 -32.36
C SER A 236 -66.00 46.87 -32.90
N ASN A 237 -66.33 46.37 -34.09
CA ASN A 237 -65.61 45.27 -34.74
C ASN A 237 -64.12 45.58 -34.88
N THR A 238 -63.76 46.83 -35.23
CA THR A 238 -62.36 47.26 -35.33
C THR A 238 -61.65 47.23 -33.97
N MET A 239 -62.34 47.59 -32.89
CA MET A 239 -61.77 47.48 -31.53
C MET A 239 -61.59 46.01 -31.14
N ASP A 240 -62.59 45.17 -31.39
CA ASP A 240 -62.53 43.73 -31.10
C ASP A 240 -61.36 43.06 -31.85
N TYR A 241 -61.17 43.37 -33.14
CA TYR A 241 -60.02 42.88 -33.90
C TYR A 241 -58.68 43.39 -33.34
N LYS A 242 -58.60 44.65 -32.90
CA LYS A 242 -57.38 45.19 -32.28
C LYS A 242 -57.07 44.50 -30.96
N GLU A 243 -58.07 44.19 -30.16
CA GLU A 243 -57.92 43.44 -28.91
C GLU A 243 -57.50 41.99 -29.19
N ALA A 244 -58.15 41.30 -30.13
CA ALA A 244 -57.76 39.97 -30.55
C ALA A 244 -56.31 39.91 -31.03
N VAL A 245 -55.86 40.88 -31.83
CA VAL A 245 -54.46 40.97 -32.28
C VAL A 245 -53.50 41.21 -31.12
N LYS A 246 -53.85 42.06 -30.15
CA LYS A 246 -53.02 42.26 -28.94
C LYS A 246 -52.91 40.97 -28.12
N MET A 247 -54.02 40.26 -27.94
CA MET A 247 -54.05 38.99 -27.20
C MET A 247 -53.23 37.91 -27.90
N LEU A 248 -53.35 37.77 -29.22
CA LEU A 248 -52.55 36.81 -29.99
C LEU A 248 -51.05 37.12 -29.93
N LYS A 249 -50.66 38.40 -29.97
CA LYS A 249 -49.25 38.80 -29.79
C LYS A 249 -48.74 38.44 -28.41
N LEU A 250 -49.49 38.76 -27.35
CA LEU A 250 -49.13 38.40 -25.98
C LEU A 250 -48.99 36.87 -25.83
N GLN A 251 -49.91 36.11 -26.42
CA GLN A 251 -49.86 34.65 -26.40
C GLN A 251 -48.62 34.10 -27.14
N ALA A 252 -48.26 34.68 -28.29
CA ALA A 252 -47.06 34.31 -29.03
C ALA A 252 -45.78 34.59 -28.22
N ASP A 253 -45.71 35.75 -27.56
CA ASP A 253 -44.57 36.12 -26.70
C ASP A 253 -44.44 35.16 -25.52
N LEU A 254 -45.56 34.81 -24.85
CA LEU A 254 -45.58 33.83 -23.76
C LEU A 254 -45.09 32.46 -24.22
N PHE A 255 -45.55 31.98 -25.38
CA PHE A 255 -45.11 30.68 -25.90
C PHE A 255 -43.62 30.66 -26.27
N GLU A 256 -43.07 31.78 -26.77
CA GLU A 256 -41.64 31.86 -27.06
C GLU A 256 -40.80 31.83 -25.78
N GLU A 257 -41.26 32.50 -24.71
CA GLU A 257 -40.62 32.42 -23.39
C GLU A 257 -40.71 31.02 -22.78
N GLU A 258 -41.88 30.37 -22.84
CA GLU A 258 -42.05 28.99 -22.38
C GLU A 258 -41.13 28.03 -23.15
N LYS A 259 -41.04 28.18 -24.48
CA LYS A 259 -40.11 27.42 -25.33
C LYS A 259 -38.67 27.64 -24.91
N ASN A 260 -38.26 28.87 -24.64
CA ASN A 260 -36.91 29.21 -24.19
C ASN A 260 -36.58 28.58 -22.82
N ILE A 261 -37.53 28.62 -21.88
CA ILE A 261 -37.38 27.97 -20.56
C ILE A 261 -37.26 26.46 -20.73
N ALA A 262 -38.12 25.84 -21.54
CA ALA A 262 -38.08 24.40 -21.82
C ALA A 262 -36.76 23.99 -22.48
N LEU A 263 -36.32 24.73 -23.49
CA LEU A 263 -35.04 24.50 -24.18
C LEU A 263 -33.86 24.61 -23.21
N ASN A 264 -33.83 25.64 -22.36
CA ASN A 264 -32.80 25.82 -21.35
C ASN A 264 -32.78 24.66 -20.33
N LYS A 265 -33.95 24.18 -19.91
CA LYS A 265 -34.08 23.00 -19.03
C LYS A 265 -33.51 21.76 -19.71
N THR A 266 -33.88 21.51 -20.97
CA THR A 266 -33.37 20.36 -21.75
C THR A 266 -31.86 20.44 -21.97
N ILE A 267 -31.30 21.63 -22.24
CA ILE A 267 -29.86 21.83 -22.37
C ILE A 267 -29.15 21.51 -21.05
N LYS A 268 -29.66 22.00 -19.91
CA LYS A 268 -29.10 21.70 -18.58
C LYS A 268 -29.15 20.21 -18.27
N GLN A 269 -30.29 19.56 -18.52
CA GLN A 269 -30.46 18.12 -18.35
C GLN A 269 -29.49 17.32 -19.24
N LYS A 270 -29.36 17.68 -20.52
CA LYS A 270 -28.42 17.04 -21.44
C LYS A 270 -26.98 17.18 -20.95
N ARG A 271 -26.57 18.37 -20.48
CA ARG A 271 -25.24 18.57 -19.89
C ARG A 271 -25.01 17.67 -18.67
N MET A 272 -25.99 17.60 -17.78
CA MET A 272 -25.93 16.71 -16.61
C MET A 272 -25.78 15.23 -17.03
N ILE A 273 -26.60 14.77 -17.98
CA ILE A 273 -26.50 13.40 -18.53
C ILE A 273 -25.13 13.16 -19.15
N THR A 274 -24.58 14.10 -19.93
CA THR A 274 -23.24 13.94 -20.52
C THR A 274 -22.13 13.91 -19.47
N ASN A 275 -22.26 14.65 -18.38
CA ASN A 275 -21.30 14.61 -17.28
C ASN A 275 -21.39 13.28 -16.52
N LEU A 276 -22.60 12.85 -16.17
CA LEU A 276 -22.83 11.54 -15.54
C LEU A 276 -22.31 10.40 -16.42
N ALA A 277 -22.52 10.45 -17.74
CA ALA A 277 -21.98 9.44 -18.66
C ALA A 277 -20.44 9.42 -18.66
N LYS A 278 -19.78 10.59 -18.61
CA LYS A 278 -18.32 10.68 -18.47
C LYS A 278 -17.85 10.09 -17.14
N ASP A 279 -18.53 10.42 -16.05
CA ASP A 279 -18.19 9.92 -14.72
C ASP A 279 -18.35 8.40 -14.66
N CYS A 280 -19.44 7.85 -15.21
CA CYS A 280 -19.64 6.42 -15.36
C CYS A 280 -18.49 5.76 -16.13
N ASN A 281 -18.10 6.32 -17.29
CA ASN A 281 -16.99 5.78 -18.07
C ASN A 281 -15.67 5.77 -17.28
N VAL A 282 -15.36 6.85 -16.56
CA VAL A 282 -14.16 6.92 -15.70
C VAL A 282 -14.22 5.89 -14.57
N MET A 283 -15.39 5.69 -13.97
CA MET A 283 -15.58 4.68 -12.93
C MET A 283 -15.45 3.26 -13.48
N THR A 284 -15.98 2.98 -14.68
CA THR A 284 -15.79 1.71 -15.38
C THR A 284 -14.32 1.44 -15.67
N ASP A 285 -13.56 2.43 -16.15
CA ASP A 285 -12.12 2.29 -16.39
C ASP A 285 -11.35 1.96 -15.10
N LYS A 286 -11.69 2.62 -13.99
CA LYS A 286 -11.11 2.32 -12.67
C LYS A 286 -11.46 0.90 -12.22
N TYR A 287 -12.71 0.48 -12.39
CA TYR A 287 -13.16 -0.86 -12.05
C TYR A 287 -12.40 -1.92 -12.84
N VAL A 288 -12.25 -1.75 -14.17
CA VAL A 288 -11.48 -2.67 -15.02
C VAL A 288 -10.02 -2.73 -14.58
N LYS A 289 -9.39 -1.60 -14.24
CA LYS A 289 -8.02 -1.59 -13.71
C LYS A 289 -7.91 -2.36 -12.39
N LEU A 290 -8.87 -2.16 -11.49
CA LEU A 290 -8.92 -2.85 -10.20
C LEU A 290 -9.12 -4.36 -10.38
N GLN A 291 -9.98 -4.77 -11.31
CA GLN A 291 -10.22 -6.17 -11.65
C GLN A 291 -8.94 -6.83 -12.20
N ARG A 292 -8.19 -6.15 -13.07
CA ARG A 292 -6.88 -6.63 -13.54
C ARG A 292 -5.88 -6.77 -12.40
N PHE A 293 -5.81 -5.78 -11.51
CA PHE A 293 -4.94 -5.85 -10.33
C PHE A 293 -5.30 -7.03 -9.43
N ASN A 294 -6.59 -7.26 -9.19
CA ASN A 294 -7.08 -8.38 -8.40
C ASN A 294 -6.69 -9.73 -9.03
N TYR A 295 -6.82 -9.86 -10.35
CA TYR A 295 -6.34 -11.04 -11.08
C TYR A 295 -4.84 -11.30 -10.88
N TYR A 296 -4.00 -10.26 -10.98
CA TYR A 296 -2.56 -10.41 -10.70
C TYR A 296 -2.28 -10.79 -9.24
N LEU A 297 -3.00 -10.18 -8.30
CA LEU A 297 -2.87 -10.50 -6.88
C LEU A 297 -3.19 -11.97 -6.61
N LEU A 298 -4.28 -12.49 -7.18
CA LEU A 298 -4.64 -13.91 -7.07
C LEU A 298 -3.57 -14.83 -7.66
N SER A 299 -3.00 -14.47 -8.81
CA SER A 299 -1.88 -15.21 -9.41
C SER A 299 -0.64 -15.21 -8.51
N HIS A 300 -0.31 -14.08 -7.88
CA HIS A 300 0.80 -13.99 -6.93
C HIS A 300 0.54 -14.80 -5.66
N ILE A 301 -0.69 -14.82 -5.13
CA ILE A 301 -1.06 -15.64 -3.99
C ILE A 301 -0.86 -17.13 -4.30
N ALA A 302 -1.36 -17.59 -5.46
CA ALA A 302 -1.17 -18.99 -5.89
C ALA A 302 0.32 -19.36 -6.02
N LEU A 303 1.14 -18.45 -6.56
CA LEU A 303 2.58 -18.66 -6.66
C LEU A 303 3.25 -18.73 -5.28
N LEU A 304 2.84 -17.90 -4.32
CA LEU A 304 3.35 -17.94 -2.95
C LEU A 304 2.99 -19.24 -2.24
N GLU A 305 1.78 -19.76 -2.45
CA GLU A 305 1.37 -21.07 -1.95
C GLU A 305 2.23 -22.19 -2.52
N GLU A 306 2.54 -22.15 -3.82
CA GLU A 306 3.44 -23.12 -4.45
C GLU A 306 4.86 -23.08 -3.83
N TYR A 307 5.43 -21.88 -3.63
CA TYR A 307 6.73 -21.74 -2.97
C TYR A 307 6.69 -22.22 -1.52
N LYS A 308 5.60 -22.00 -0.81
CA LYS A 308 5.42 -22.48 0.56
C LYS A 308 5.42 -24.01 0.61
N GLU A 309 4.69 -24.67 -0.28
CA GLU A 309 4.70 -26.14 -0.38
C GLU A 309 6.09 -26.68 -0.75
N ARG A 310 6.81 -26.00 -1.65
CA ARG A 310 8.21 -26.34 -1.96
C ARG A 310 9.12 -26.18 -0.73
N SER A 311 8.94 -25.16 0.09
CA SER A 311 9.69 -24.99 1.35
C SER A 311 9.40 -26.12 2.32
N ILE A 312 8.12 -26.44 2.55
CA ILE A 312 7.71 -27.52 3.46
C ILE A 312 8.28 -28.87 3.01
N THR A 313 8.25 -29.17 1.70
CA THR A 313 8.83 -30.41 1.17
C THR A 313 10.35 -30.44 1.31
N ALA A 314 11.04 -29.31 1.10
CA ALA A 314 12.48 -29.21 1.32
C ALA A 314 12.84 -29.40 2.82
N GLU A 315 12.09 -28.79 3.73
CA GLU A 315 12.26 -28.96 5.18
C GLU A 315 12.06 -30.41 5.62
N LYS A 316 11.05 -31.10 5.08
CA LYS A 316 10.85 -32.54 5.32
C LYS A 316 12.06 -33.36 4.86
N LYS A 317 12.62 -33.07 3.68
CA LYS A 317 13.83 -33.73 3.17
C LYS A 317 15.04 -33.48 4.07
N ILE A 318 15.22 -32.25 4.55
CA ILE A 318 16.30 -31.89 5.49
C ILE A 318 16.17 -32.72 6.77
N ARG A 319 14.97 -32.82 7.37
CA ARG A 319 14.75 -33.63 8.58
C ARG A 319 15.11 -35.10 8.37
N ILE A 320 14.75 -35.69 7.24
CA ILE A 320 15.09 -37.08 6.91
C ILE A 320 16.62 -37.24 6.81
N LEU A 321 17.30 -36.31 6.15
CA LEU A 321 18.76 -36.34 6.04
C LEU A 321 19.45 -36.15 7.40
N GLU A 322 18.91 -35.30 8.28
CA GLU A 322 19.40 -35.12 9.64
C GLU A 322 19.27 -36.41 10.47
N GLN A 323 18.13 -37.10 10.37
CA GLN A 323 17.92 -38.40 11.01
C GLN A 323 18.91 -39.45 10.50
N ASN A 324 19.09 -39.55 9.18
CA ASN A 324 20.07 -40.48 8.60
C ASN A 324 21.50 -40.16 9.06
N LEU A 325 21.89 -38.88 9.10
CA LEU A 325 23.19 -38.48 9.61
C LEU A 325 23.37 -38.85 11.09
N GLN A 326 22.32 -38.73 11.89
CA GLN A 326 22.35 -39.11 13.30
C GLN A 326 22.52 -40.62 13.47
N GLN A 327 21.79 -41.44 12.71
CA GLN A 327 21.97 -42.90 12.67
C GLN A 327 23.38 -43.32 12.24
N ILE A 328 23.95 -42.65 11.22
CA ILE A 328 25.34 -42.89 10.78
C ILE A 328 26.34 -42.52 11.89
N LYS A 329 26.10 -41.44 12.63
CA LYS A 329 26.95 -41.07 13.77
C LYS A 329 26.86 -42.11 14.88
N GLU A 330 25.66 -42.59 15.20
CA GLU A 330 25.43 -43.60 16.24
C GLU A 330 26.09 -44.94 15.88
N SER A 331 25.86 -45.45 14.67
CA SER A 331 26.53 -46.66 14.17
C SER A 331 28.06 -46.50 14.16
N LYS A 332 28.58 -45.34 13.73
CA LYS A 332 30.02 -45.04 13.83
C LYS A 332 30.52 -45.11 15.27
N THR A 333 29.80 -44.52 16.23
CA THR A 333 30.19 -44.59 17.64
C THR A 333 30.14 -46.01 18.19
N GLN A 334 29.14 -46.81 17.82
CA GLN A 334 29.04 -48.22 18.19
C GLN A 334 30.25 -49.01 17.67
N ILE A 335 30.56 -48.89 16.37
CA ILE A 335 31.73 -49.55 15.78
C ILE A 335 33.04 -49.10 16.47
N LEU A 336 33.18 -47.82 16.78
CA LEU A 336 34.36 -47.33 17.50
C LEU A 336 34.47 -47.93 18.91
N THR A 337 33.35 -48.09 19.63
CA THR A 337 33.34 -48.75 20.93
C THR A 337 33.67 -50.24 20.84
N GLU A 338 33.19 -50.94 19.81
CA GLU A 338 33.54 -52.33 19.53
C GLU A 338 35.03 -52.48 19.21
N ILE A 339 35.58 -51.62 18.35
CA ILE A 339 37.02 -51.60 18.05
C ILE A 339 37.84 -51.35 19.32
N HIS A 340 37.41 -50.42 20.18
CA HIS A 340 38.09 -50.17 21.45
C HIS A 340 38.05 -51.41 22.37
N SER A 341 36.90 -52.06 22.51
CA SER A 341 36.74 -53.30 23.28
C SER A 341 37.63 -54.42 22.74
N LYS A 342 37.64 -54.64 21.42
CA LYS A 342 38.52 -55.64 20.78
C LYS A 342 40.00 -55.32 20.89
N ARG A 343 40.38 -54.04 20.82
CA ARG A 343 41.76 -53.61 21.09
C ARG A 343 42.15 -53.88 22.54
N GLN A 344 41.26 -53.63 23.50
CA GLN A 344 41.50 -53.92 24.91
C GLN A 344 41.62 -55.44 25.16
N GLU A 345 40.77 -56.26 24.56
CA GLU A 345 40.90 -57.72 24.58
C GLU A 345 42.26 -58.17 24.01
N PHE A 346 42.69 -57.59 22.88
CA PHE A 346 43.97 -57.88 22.25
C PHE A 346 45.16 -57.46 23.13
N ASP A 347 45.09 -56.29 23.77
CA ASP A 347 46.12 -55.82 24.68
C ASP A 347 46.22 -56.72 25.93
N ASN A 348 45.08 -57.15 26.48
CA ASN A 348 45.02 -58.13 27.57
C ASN A 348 45.65 -59.46 27.15
N LEU A 349 45.30 -59.98 25.96
CA LEU A 349 45.85 -61.23 25.44
C LEU A 349 47.38 -61.11 25.24
N ASN A 350 47.86 -60.01 24.65
CA ASN A 350 49.29 -59.75 24.51
C ASN A 350 50.00 -59.67 25.86
N GLN A 351 49.38 -59.06 26.87
CA GLN A 351 49.93 -59.00 28.22
C GLN A 351 50.07 -60.41 28.80
N THR A 352 49.04 -61.24 28.69
CA THR A 352 49.12 -62.64 29.14
C THR A 352 50.15 -63.46 28.34
N LEU A 353 50.30 -63.23 27.04
CA LEU A 353 51.32 -63.89 26.23
C LEU A 353 52.73 -63.45 26.66
N LYS A 354 52.92 -62.18 27.01
CA LYS A 354 54.18 -61.68 27.59
C LYS A 354 54.46 -62.32 28.95
N GLU A 355 53.47 -62.43 29.82
CA GLU A 355 53.59 -63.08 31.13
C GLU A 355 53.91 -64.58 30.99
N ALA A 356 53.23 -65.29 30.08
CA ALA A 356 53.53 -66.69 29.77
C ALA A 356 54.94 -66.84 29.18
N LYS A 357 55.33 -65.98 28.24
CA LYS A 357 56.69 -65.93 27.69
C LYS A 357 57.73 -65.70 28.79
N GLN A 358 57.47 -64.76 29.71
CA GLN A 358 58.36 -64.46 30.82
C GLN A 358 58.49 -65.66 31.77
N CYS A 359 57.38 -66.32 32.12
CA CYS A 359 57.38 -67.54 32.93
C CYS A 359 58.19 -68.68 32.28
N ILE A 360 58.06 -68.86 30.95
CA ILE A 360 58.87 -69.84 30.20
C ILE A 360 60.35 -69.42 30.16
N MET A 361 60.66 -68.14 29.98
CA MET A 361 62.04 -67.65 30.01
C MET A 361 62.67 -67.84 31.40
N GLU A 362 61.94 -67.57 32.47
CA GLU A 362 62.38 -67.81 33.85
C GLU A 362 62.61 -69.30 34.12
N ALA A 363 61.72 -70.18 33.64
CA ALA A 363 61.89 -71.62 33.69
C ALA A 363 63.15 -72.09 32.95
N LEU A 364 63.39 -71.58 31.74
CA LEU A 364 64.58 -71.92 30.94
C LEU A 364 65.86 -71.38 31.59
N GLN A 365 65.84 -70.18 32.17
CA GLN A 365 66.98 -69.64 32.91
C GLN A 365 67.28 -70.42 34.20
N LEU A 366 66.25 -70.92 34.90
CA LEU A 366 66.42 -71.81 36.05
C LEU A 366 66.98 -73.17 35.62
N GLN A 367 66.54 -73.70 34.48
CA GLN A 367 67.09 -74.93 33.90
C GLN A 367 68.57 -74.77 33.45
N GLU A 368 68.93 -73.61 32.92
CA GLU A 368 70.31 -73.25 32.54
C GLU A 368 71.21 -73.07 33.78
N LYS A 369 70.65 -72.54 34.89
CA LYS A 369 71.34 -72.46 36.20
C LYS A 369 71.50 -73.82 36.88
N LEU A 370 70.54 -74.74 36.72
CA LEU A 370 70.60 -76.11 37.25
C LEU A 370 71.51 -77.04 36.44
N SER A 371 71.83 -76.70 35.19
CA SER A 371 72.77 -77.43 34.33
C SER A 371 74.24 -77.33 34.78
N ALA A 372 74.56 -76.47 35.75
CA ALA A 372 75.92 -76.26 36.22
C ALA A 372 76.30 -77.10 37.47
N GLU A 373 75.33 -77.76 38.12
CA GLU A 373 75.57 -78.56 39.33
C GLU A 373 74.81 -79.91 39.27
N ASP A 374 75.54 -81.03 39.36
CA ASP A 374 75.04 -82.40 39.32
C ASP A 374 74.02 -82.70 40.44
N VAL A 375 72.70 -82.64 40.18
CA VAL A 375 71.68 -83.20 41.10
C VAL A 375 70.38 -83.69 40.42
N CYS A 376 70.02 -84.93 40.76
CA CYS A 376 68.72 -85.64 40.79
C CYS A 376 67.65 -85.37 39.70
N SER A 377 67.28 -86.43 38.97
CA SER A 377 66.13 -86.45 38.05
C SER A 377 64.77 -86.12 38.70
N SER A 378 64.66 -86.12 40.03
CA SER A 378 63.44 -85.72 40.74
C SER A 378 63.29 -84.21 40.96
N CYS A 379 64.36 -83.40 40.87
CA CYS A 379 64.20 -81.93 40.91
C CYS A 379 63.73 -81.36 39.56
N HIS A 380 63.99 -82.08 38.45
CA HIS A 380 63.45 -81.72 37.12
C HIS A 380 61.94 -81.96 37.00
N THR A 381 61.37 -82.88 37.78
CA THR A 381 59.91 -83.08 37.83
C THR A 381 59.23 -81.97 38.62
N ASP A 382 59.81 -81.56 39.75
CA ASP A 382 59.25 -80.51 40.60
C ASP A 382 59.25 -79.14 39.92
N LEU A 383 60.34 -78.78 39.22
CA LEU A 383 60.41 -77.53 38.45
C LEU A 383 59.43 -77.54 37.26
N LYS A 384 59.22 -78.69 36.62
CA LYS A 384 58.21 -78.82 35.56
C LYS A 384 56.81 -78.67 36.12
N GLU A 385 56.50 -79.24 37.28
CA GLU A 385 55.21 -79.07 37.94
C GLU A 385 54.99 -77.64 38.43
N GLU A 386 56.03 -76.93 38.87
CA GLU A 386 55.96 -75.52 39.29
C GLU A 386 55.75 -74.56 38.10
N VAL A 387 56.42 -74.82 36.97
CA VAL A 387 56.22 -74.07 35.72
C VAL A 387 54.86 -74.38 35.11
N LEU A 388 54.43 -75.66 35.11
CA LEU A 388 53.11 -76.05 34.66
C LEU A 388 52.01 -75.44 35.54
N SER A 389 52.17 -75.45 36.86
CA SER A 389 51.21 -74.82 37.78
C SER A 389 51.19 -73.30 37.66
N SER A 390 52.32 -72.65 37.41
CA SER A 390 52.43 -71.21 37.16
C SER A 390 51.79 -70.81 35.82
N LEU A 391 52.08 -71.53 34.73
CA LEU A 391 51.42 -71.33 33.42
C LEU A 391 49.91 -71.62 33.52
N LEU A 392 49.53 -72.65 34.27
CA LEU A 392 48.12 -73.01 34.46
C LEU A 392 47.40 -71.98 35.35
N ASN A 393 48.09 -71.28 36.25
CA ASN A 393 47.55 -70.14 36.98
C ASN A 393 47.42 -68.87 36.11
N ILE A 394 48.38 -68.59 35.22
CA ILE A 394 48.29 -67.48 34.26
C ILE A 394 47.11 -67.71 33.30
N LEU A 395 46.93 -68.95 32.82
CA LEU A 395 45.80 -69.34 31.98
C LEU A 395 44.46 -69.34 32.75
N LYS A 396 44.44 -69.74 34.03
CA LYS A 396 43.24 -69.66 34.87
C LYS A 396 42.80 -68.23 35.22
N LYS A 397 43.74 -67.27 35.23
CA LYS A 397 43.43 -65.84 35.43
C LYS A 397 42.81 -65.19 34.19
N GLN A 398 42.83 -65.83 33.02
CA GLN A 398 42.07 -65.36 31.87
C GLN A 398 40.60 -65.70 32.03
N TYR A 399 39.77 -64.67 31.99
CA TYR A 399 38.42 -64.84 31.47
C TYR A 399 38.55 -64.97 29.96
N ILE A 400 38.56 -66.20 29.45
CA ILE A 400 38.25 -66.45 28.04
C ILE A 400 36.76 -66.18 27.95
N PRO A 401 36.29 -65.08 27.34
CA PRO A 401 34.90 -65.05 26.94
C PRO A 401 34.80 -66.24 25.99
N SER A 402 33.92 -67.21 26.32
CA SER A 402 33.55 -68.24 25.37
C SER A 402 33.47 -67.59 24.01
N ILE A 403 34.10 -68.22 23.01
CA ILE A 403 33.68 -68.02 21.64
C ILE A 403 32.20 -68.35 21.68
N SER A 404 31.37 -67.33 21.95
CA SER A 404 30.00 -67.33 21.57
C SER A 404 30.15 -67.55 20.09
N SER A 405 29.81 -68.77 19.67
CA SER A 405 29.32 -69.00 18.33
C SER A 405 28.76 -67.68 17.84
N HIS A 406 29.26 -67.22 16.70
CA HIS A 406 28.42 -66.39 15.85
C HIS A 406 27.09 -67.14 15.78
N HIS A 407 26.15 -66.73 16.63
CA HIS A 407 24.77 -66.76 16.24
C HIS A 407 24.79 -65.83 15.04
N ILE A 408 24.92 -66.46 13.88
CA ILE A 408 23.99 -66.21 12.80
C ILE A 408 22.61 -66.33 13.48
N SER A 409 22.20 -65.25 14.14
CA SER A 409 20.79 -64.99 14.29
C SER A 409 20.35 -64.80 12.85
N GLN A 410 19.82 -65.89 12.30
CA GLN A 410 18.68 -65.84 11.43
C GLN A 410 17.59 -65.03 12.16
N GLN A 411 17.77 -63.72 12.25
CA GLN A 411 16.65 -62.85 12.01
C GLN A 411 16.56 -62.82 10.48
N GLU A 412 15.72 -63.70 9.97
CA GLU A 412 14.73 -63.28 8.98
C GLU A 412 13.93 -62.15 9.64
N GLU A 413 14.53 -60.97 9.80
CA GLU A 413 13.77 -59.77 9.55
C GLU A 413 13.69 -59.74 8.04
N ASP A 414 12.50 -60.07 7.57
CA ASP A 414 11.97 -59.66 6.29
C ASP A 414 12.57 -58.29 5.98
N ILE A 415 13.62 -58.26 5.14
CA ILE A 415 13.99 -57.03 4.47
C ILE A 415 12.85 -56.88 3.47
N GLU A 416 11.72 -56.39 3.96
CA GLU A 416 10.77 -55.70 3.13
C GLU A 416 11.54 -54.48 2.63
N CYS A 417 12.20 -54.71 1.49
CA CYS A 417 12.72 -53.71 0.63
C CYS A 417 11.58 -52.73 0.38
N HIS A 418 11.49 -51.67 1.19
CA HIS A 418 10.59 -50.53 1.00
C HIS A 418 11.04 -49.67 -0.18
N TYR A 419 11.54 -50.29 -1.25
CA TYR A 419 11.64 -49.66 -2.54
C TYR A 419 10.41 -50.05 -3.34
N GLU A 420 9.35 -49.26 -3.20
CA GLU A 420 8.31 -49.24 -4.22
C GLU A 420 8.91 -48.74 -5.54
N LYS A 421 8.38 -49.27 -6.65
CA LYS A 421 8.77 -48.95 -8.02
C LYS A 421 8.76 -47.44 -8.22
N GLY A 422 9.94 -46.81 -8.30
CA GLY A 422 10.11 -45.34 -8.39
C GLY A 422 11.14 -44.75 -7.42
N SER A 423 11.62 -45.53 -6.44
CA SER A 423 12.47 -45.05 -5.35
C SER A 423 13.94 -44.75 -5.71
N LEU A 424 14.36 -44.91 -6.97
CA LEU A 424 15.71 -44.58 -7.46
C LEU A 424 15.72 -43.45 -8.50
N GLY A 425 14.64 -42.65 -8.58
CA GLY A 425 14.71 -41.33 -9.20
C GLY A 425 14.98 -41.30 -10.71
N LEU A 426 14.58 -42.34 -11.45
CA LEU A 426 14.61 -42.33 -12.91
C LEU A 426 13.33 -42.98 -13.48
N LEU A 427 12.57 -42.14 -14.21
CA LEU A 427 11.40 -42.39 -15.09
C LEU A 427 10.00 -42.23 -14.47
N GLN A 428 9.25 -41.31 -15.10
CA GLN A 428 7.81 -41.09 -14.97
C GLN A 428 7.05 -42.26 -15.61
N THR A 429 5.98 -42.71 -14.95
CA THR A 429 4.91 -43.46 -15.60
C THR A 429 3.57 -42.79 -15.30
N THR A 430 2.91 -42.37 -16.38
CA THR A 430 1.52 -41.94 -16.46
C THR A 430 0.56 -43.02 -15.94
N PRO A 431 -0.56 -42.67 -15.29
CA PRO A 431 -1.66 -43.61 -15.12
C PRO A 431 -2.68 -43.46 -16.25
N GLU A 432 -2.91 -44.56 -16.96
CA GLU A 432 -4.12 -44.80 -17.74
C GLU A 432 -5.28 -45.11 -16.80
N VAL A 433 -6.44 -44.59 -17.16
CA VAL A 433 -7.74 -44.65 -16.49
C VAL A 433 -8.57 -45.70 -17.19
N GLU A 434 -9.27 -46.56 -16.42
CA GLU A 434 -10.49 -47.31 -16.74
C GLU A 434 -10.81 -48.19 -15.49
N THR A 435 -12.01 -48.34 -14.92
CA THR A 435 -13.42 -48.12 -15.29
C THR A 435 -14.29 -48.18 -14.00
N ASP A 436 -15.44 -47.48 -14.01
CA ASP A 436 -16.79 -47.86 -13.53
C ASP A 436 -17.02 -48.46 -12.11
N GLN A 437 -18.10 -48.22 -11.35
CA GLN A 437 -19.41 -47.58 -11.53
C GLN A 437 -20.12 -47.50 -10.15
N GLN A 438 -21.16 -46.66 -10.06
CA GLN A 438 -22.27 -46.65 -9.06
C GLN A 438 -21.93 -46.23 -7.61
N GLY A 439 -22.61 -45.30 -6.95
CA GLY A 439 -23.83 -44.55 -7.20
C GLY A 439 -24.47 -44.19 -5.86
N LYS A 440 -24.93 -42.94 -5.69
CA LYS A 440 -26.09 -42.44 -4.91
C LYS A 440 -25.87 -41.08 -4.26
N ASP A 441 -26.72 -40.14 -4.68
CA ASP A 441 -27.47 -39.15 -3.91
C ASP A 441 -26.74 -38.27 -2.88
N GLU A 442 -26.55 -36.99 -3.20
CA GLU A 442 -27.44 -35.91 -2.75
C GLU A 442 -27.03 -34.57 -3.38
N SER A 443 -27.93 -34.02 -4.17
CA SER A 443 -27.77 -32.76 -4.90
C SER A 443 -28.28 -31.58 -4.07
N VAL A 444 -27.40 -30.65 -3.70
CA VAL A 444 -27.75 -29.26 -3.37
C VAL A 444 -27.23 -28.36 -4.49
N LYS A 445 -28.13 -27.98 -5.40
CA LYS A 445 -27.90 -26.96 -6.44
C LYS A 445 -28.04 -25.57 -5.82
N ILE A 446 -26.99 -24.77 -5.88
CA ILE A 446 -27.09 -23.31 -5.84
C ILE A 446 -27.01 -22.84 -7.30
N GLU A 447 -28.17 -22.51 -7.87
CA GLU A 447 -28.28 -21.87 -9.19
C GLU A 447 -27.93 -20.38 -9.07
N GLU A 448 -26.75 -19.97 -9.53
CA GLU A 448 -26.54 -18.59 -9.99
C GLU A 448 -27.05 -18.46 -11.43
N LYS A 449 -28.28 -17.95 -11.58
CA LYS A 449 -28.78 -17.45 -12.87
C LYS A 449 -28.51 -15.95 -12.97
N GLN A 450 -27.39 -15.57 -13.57
CA GLN A 450 -27.27 -14.28 -14.24
C GLN A 450 -28.10 -14.35 -15.54
N LYS A 451 -29.19 -13.60 -15.56
CA LYS A 451 -30.05 -13.43 -16.75
C LYS A 451 -29.55 -12.23 -17.56
N PRO A 452 -29.37 -12.35 -18.88
CA PRO A 452 -29.06 -11.21 -19.75
C PRO A 452 -30.32 -10.34 -19.90
N LEU A 453 -30.16 -9.02 -19.79
CA LEU A 453 -31.25 -8.07 -20.00
C LEU A 453 -31.44 -7.84 -21.50
N SER A 454 -32.30 -8.65 -22.11
CA SER A 454 -32.91 -8.39 -23.42
C SER A 454 -34.09 -7.43 -23.27
N MET A 455 -34.11 -6.38 -24.08
CA MET A 455 -35.32 -5.59 -24.38
C MET A 455 -36.45 -6.51 -24.86
N PRO A 456 -37.71 -6.20 -24.49
CA PRO A 456 -38.67 -5.98 -25.56
C PRO A 456 -39.58 -4.78 -25.33
N GLU A 457 -40.02 -4.24 -26.46
CA GLU A 457 -41.11 -3.29 -26.63
C GLU A 457 -42.38 -3.70 -25.89
N LYS A 458 -43.06 -2.71 -25.30
CA LYS A 458 -44.51 -2.50 -25.44
C LYS A 458 -44.84 -1.10 -24.93
N VAL A 459 -44.97 -0.19 -25.89
CA VAL A 459 -45.63 1.10 -25.72
C VAL A 459 -47.14 0.83 -25.65
N PRO A 460 -47.87 1.31 -24.63
CA PRO A 460 -49.31 1.38 -24.71
C PRO A 460 -49.70 2.52 -25.66
N SER A 461 -50.21 2.14 -26.82
CA SER A 461 -50.98 2.98 -27.72
C SER A 461 -52.36 3.28 -27.11
N CYS A 462 -52.59 4.53 -26.71
CA CYS A 462 -53.88 5.18 -26.41
C CYS A 462 -53.53 6.70 -26.35
N LEU A 463 -54.01 7.64 -27.14
CA LEU A 463 -55.26 7.81 -27.88
C LEU A 463 -54.97 8.65 -29.13
N LEU A 464 -55.27 8.12 -30.32
CA LEU A 464 -55.69 8.91 -31.46
C LEU A 464 -57.21 8.72 -31.53
N ASN A 465 -57.95 9.74 -31.13
CA ASN A 465 -59.28 9.98 -31.66
C ASN A 465 -59.18 11.32 -32.40
N ASP A 466 -58.95 11.23 -33.70
CA ASP A 466 -59.39 12.25 -34.64
C ASP A 466 -60.91 12.18 -34.69
N ASP A 467 -61.59 13.16 -34.11
CA ASP A 467 -62.94 13.52 -34.51
C ASP A 467 -62.86 14.81 -35.32
N SER A 468 -62.86 14.60 -36.64
CA SER A 468 -63.58 15.35 -37.67
C SER A 468 -64.03 16.77 -37.28
N SER A 469 -63.26 17.75 -37.73
CA SER A 469 -63.76 19.09 -38.00
C SER A 469 -64.60 19.09 -39.29
N ASP A 470 -65.93 19.03 -39.15
CA ASP A 470 -66.85 19.51 -40.17
C ASP A 470 -67.03 21.02 -40.00
N ILE A 471 -66.27 21.82 -40.76
CA ILE A 471 -66.65 23.20 -41.08
C ILE A 471 -66.74 23.33 -42.59
N ILE A 472 -67.98 23.24 -43.03
CA ILE A 472 -68.49 23.58 -44.34
C ILE A 472 -68.02 24.99 -44.71
N SER A 473 -67.29 25.08 -45.82
CA SER A 473 -67.10 26.33 -46.56
C SER A 473 -68.41 26.74 -47.24
N PRO A 474 -68.72 28.05 -47.30
CA PRO A 474 -69.39 28.61 -48.46
C PRO A 474 -68.45 29.56 -49.22
N SER A 475 -68.05 29.09 -50.41
CA SER A 475 -67.98 29.83 -51.68
C SER A 475 -67.76 31.35 -51.64
N SER A 476 -66.54 31.76 -52.01
CA SER A 476 -66.29 33.02 -52.70
C SER A 476 -66.70 32.89 -54.18
N SER A 477 -67.81 33.53 -54.56
CA SER A 477 -68.12 33.84 -55.97
C SER A 477 -68.05 35.36 -56.14
N ILE A 478 -66.88 35.85 -56.55
CA ILE A 478 -66.74 37.17 -57.16
C ILE A 478 -66.88 36.94 -58.66
N ASN A 479 -68.08 37.20 -59.17
CA ASN A 479 -68.28 37.46 -60.59
C ASN A 479 -68.09 38.97 -60.81
N HIS A 480 -67.03 39.33 -61.51
CA HIS A 480 -66.95 40.58 -62.25
C HIS A 480 -67.35 40.25 -63.68
N GLU A 481 -68.52 40.73 -64.12
CA GLU A 481 -68.80 40.97 -65.55
C GLU A 481 -69.97 41.96 -65.71
N ILE A 482 -69.62 43.19 -66.11
CA ILE A 482 -70.21 43.95 -67.23
C ILE A 482 -71.75 44.08 -67.27
N ILE A 483 -72.30 45.22 -66.79
CA ILE A 483 -72.87 46.38 -67.53
C ILE A 483 -73.31 47.43 -66.51
#